data_AF-A0A4P8QA65-F1
#
_entry.id   AF-A0A4P8QA65-F1
#
_cell.length_a   1.000
_cell.length_b   1.000
_cell.length_c   1.000
_cell.angle_alpha   90.00
_cell.angle_beta   90.00
_cell.angle_gamma   90.00
#
_symmetry.space_group_name_H-M   'P 1'
#
loop_
_entity.id
_entity.type
_entity.pdbx_description
1 polymer ?
#
loop_
_entity_poly.entity_id
_entity_poly.type
_entity_poly.pdbx_seq_one_letter_code
_entity_poly.pdbx_strand_id
1 'polypeptide(L)' 'MGEIINLNRARKARAKAEDKALAAANRAAHGRSKAEKTLSALERHRAEKQLDGQQLEPKADE' A
#
# COMPACT_ATOMS: atom_id res chain seq x y z
N MET A 1 3.89 -3.15 -47.53
CA MET A 1 4.80 -2.35 -46.68
C MET A 1 4.47 -2.70 -45.24
N GLY A 2 5.30 -3.53 -44.59
CA GLY A 2 4.99 -4.08 -43.27
C GLY A 2 5.40 -3.10 -42.17
N GLU A 3 4.49 -2.85 -41.23
CA GLU A 3 4.77 -2.01 -40.07
C GLU A 3 5.73 -2.73 -39.13
N ILE A 4 6.92 -2.17 -38.90
CA ILE A 4 7.94 -2.78 -38.03
C ILE A 4 7.55 -2.49 -36.59
N ILE A 5 6.92 -3.46 -35.94
CA ILE A 5 6.48 -3.33 -34.54
C ILE A 5 7.56 -3.83 -33.58
N ASN A 6 7.87 -3.01 -32.57
CA ASN A 6 8.79 -3.43 -31.52
C ASN A 6 8.08 -4.36 -30.53
N LEU A 7 8.34 -5.66 -30.65
CA LEU A 7 7.75 -6.71 -29.81
C LEU A 7 8.08 -6.55 -28.31
N ASN A 8 9.21 -5.92 -27.96
CA ASN A 8 9.54 -5.67 -26.56
C ASN A 8 8.62 -4.62 -25.95
N ARG A 9 8.29 -3.56 -26.70
CA ARG A 9 7.33 -2.54 -26.27
C ARG A 9 5.94 -3.16 -26.11
N ALA A 10 5.53 -4.01 -27.05
CA ALA A 10 4.24 -4.72 -26.97
C ALA A 10 4.16 -5.63 -25.74
N ARG A 11 5.21 -6.44 -25.47
CA ARG A 11 5.27 -7.29 -24.26
C ARG A 11 5.22 -6.46 -22.97
N LYS A 12 5.99 -5.37 -22.89
CA LYS A 12 5.98 -4.47 -21.73
C LYS A 12 4.62 -3.80 -21.52
N ALA A 13 3.92 -3.43 -22.60
CA ALA A 13 2.58 -2.86 -22.50
C ALA A 13 1.58 -3.88 -21.94
N ARG A 14 1.66 -5.14 -22.41
CA ARG A 14 0.83 -6.24 -21.90
C ARG A 14 1.08 -6.50 -20.41
N ALA A 15 2.35 -6.63 -20.01
CA ALA A 15 2.70 -6.83 -18.60
C ALA A 15 2.15 -5.70 -17.70
N LYS A 16 2.32 -4.43 -18.13
CA LYS A 16 1.74 -3.28 -17.40
C LYS A 16 0.22 -3.30 -17.31
N ALA A 17 -0.47 -3.84 -18.32
CA ALA A 17 -1.93 -3.97 -18.31
C ALA A 17 -2.37 -5.08 -17.33
N GLU A 18 -1.68 -6.22 -17.33
CA GLU A 18 -1.90 -7.32 -16.39
C GLU A 18 -1.68 -6.87 -14.94
N ASP A 19 -0.59 -6.15 -14.65
CA ASP A 19 -0.31 -5.57 -13.32
C ASP A 19 -1.43 -4.63 -12.85
N LYS A 20 -1.94 -3.77 -13.75
CA LYS A 20 -3.05 -2.86 -13.45
C LYS A 20 -4.35 -3.61 -13.14
N ALA A 21 -4.64 -4.67 -13.89
CA ALA A 21 -5.82 -5.51 -13.67
C ALA A 21 -5.73 -6.23 -12.32
N LEU A 22 -4.58 -6.81 -12.00
CA LEU A 22 -4.31 -7.42 -10.69
C LEU A 22 -4.45 -6.39 -9.56
N ALA A 23 -3.92 -5.18 -9.73
CA ALA A 23 -4.07 -4.11 -8.75
C ALA A 23 -5.53 -3.67 -8.56
N ALA A 24 -6.36 -3.71 -9.61
CA ALA A 24 -7.79 -3.45 -9.52
C ALA A 24 -8.54 -4.59 -8.82
N ALA A 25 -8.23 -5.84 -9.16
CA ALA A 25 -8.78 -7.02 -8.50
C ALA A 25 -8.45 -7.04 -7.00
N ASN A 26 -7.20 -6.74 -6.62
CA ASN A 26 -6.78 -6.65 -5.22
C ASN A 26 -7.49 -5.53 -4.46
N ARG A 27 -7.78 -4.39 -5.12
CA ARG A 27 -8.59 -3.31 -4.53
C ARG A 27 -10.02 -3.77 -4.26
N ALA A 28 -10.64 -4.49 -5.19
CA ALA A 28 -11.98 -5.04 -5.02
C ALA A 28 -12.02 -6.16 -3.96
N ALA A 29 -11.08 -7.10 -4.01
CA ALA A 29 -11.05 -8.28 -3.14
C ALA A 29 -10.70 -7.96 -1.69
N HIS A 30 -9.77 -7.02 -1.47
CA HIS A 30 -9.30 -6.71 -0.12
C HIS A 30 -9.83 -5.38 0.43
N GLY A 31 -10.58 -4.63 -0.38
CA GLY A 31 -11.24 -3.37 0.01
C GLY A 31 -10.30 -2.21 0.37
N ARG A 32 -9.01 -2.47 0.57
CA ARG A 32 -8.00 -1.46 0.92
C ARG A 32 -6.78 -1.54 0.03
N SER A 33 -6.38 -0.40 -0.52
CA SER A 33 -5.15 -0.28 -1.30
C SER A 33 -3.91 -0.39 -0.41
N LYS A 34 -2.74 -0.65 -1.00
CA LYS A 34 -1.46 -0.65 -0.25
C LYS A 34 -1.22 0.71 0.43
N ALA A 35 -1.56 1.81 -0.25
CA ALA A 35 -1.41 3.17 0.27
C ALA A 35 -2.29 3.42 1.51
N GLU A 36 -3.55 2.98 1.47
CA GLU A 36 -4.46 3.08 2.63
C GLU A 36 -3.97 2.23 3.80
N LYS A 37 -3.48 1.01 3.53
CA LYS A 37 -2.88 0.16 4.58
C LYS A 37 -1.68 0.84 5.22
N THR A 38 -0.80 1.48 4.43
CA THR A 38 0.36 2.20 4.96
C THR A 38 -0.02 3.43 5.76
N LEU A 39 -1.01 4.22 5.29
CA LEU A 39 -1.50 5.38 6.02
C LEU A 39 -2.11 4.97 7.37
N SER A 40 -2.99 3.97 7.37
CA SER A 40 -3.59 3.45 8.61
C SER A 40 -2.55 2.90 9.58
N ALA A 41 -1.47 2.29 9.09
CA ALA A 41 -0.37 1.82 9.95
C ALA A 41 0.41 2.99 10.56
N LEU A 42 0.69 4.04 9.78
CA LEU A 42 1.35 5.25 10.27
C LEU A 42 0.50 6.01 11.29
N GLU A 43 -0.81 6.11 11.06
CA GLU A 43 -1.76 6.71 11.99
C GLU A 43 -1.82 5.94 13.31
N ARG A 44 -1.87 4.60 13.26
CA ARG A 44 -1.80 3.75 14.45
C ARG A 44 -0.51 3.96 15.22
N HIS A 45 0.63 3.93 14.55
CA HIS A 45 1.93 4.16 15.19
C HIS A 45 2.04 5.57 15.79
N ARG A 46 1.44 6.59 15.15
CA ARG A 46 1.36 7.93 15.72
C ARG A 46 0.50 7.96 16.98
N ALA A 47 -0.65 7.28 16.96
CA ALA A 47 -1.54 7.18 18.12
C ALA A 47 -0.85 6.42 19.27
N GLU A 48 -0.18 5.30 18.99
CA GLU A 48 0.62 4.55 19.95
C GLU A 48 1.68 5.45 20.60
N LYS A 49 2.48 6.16 19.80
CA LYS A 49 3.47 7.12 20.34
C LYS A 49 2.86 8.24 21.18
N GLN A 50 1.68 8.73 20.80
CA GLN A 50 0.97 9.75 21.58
C GLN A 50 0.45 9.20 22.90
N LEU A 51 0.02 7.94 22.93
CA LEU A 51 -0.41 7.25 24.15
C LEU A 51 0.79 6.95 25.04
N ASP A 52 1.89 6.44 24.49
CA ASP A 52 3.12 6.17 25.24
C ASP A 52 3.69 7.45 25.86
N GLY A 53 3.70 8.56 25.11
CA GLY A 53 4.14 9.85 25.66
C GLY A 53 3.18 10.46 26.70
N GLN A 54 1.95 9.98 26.76
CA GLN A 54 0.95 10.40 27.75
C GLN A 54 0.74 9.38 28.88
N GLN A 55 1.41 8.23 28.83
CA GLN A 55 1.45 7.31 29.95
C GLN A 55 2.21 7.98 31.09
N LEU A 56 1.47 8.41 32.11
CA LEU A 56 2.05 8.54 33.44
C LEU A 56 2.34 7.12 33.90
N GLU A 57 3.62 6.81 34.09
CA GLU A 57 4.02 5.69 34.94
C GLU A 57 3.16 5.74 36.21
N PRO A 58 2.44 4.66 36.57
CA PRO A 58 1.77 4.63 37.86
C PRO A 58 2.86 4.87 38.88
N LYS A 59 2.73 5.93 39.69
CA LYS A 59 3.56 6.12 40.86
C LYS A 59 3.49 4.80 41.63
N ALA A 60 4.60 4.07 41.64
CA ALA A 60 4.86 3.08 42.66
C ALA A 60 4.96 3.88 43.97
N ASP A 61 3.80 4.14 44.57
CA ASP A 61 3.71 4.51 45.96
C ASP A 61 3.94 3.22 46.76
N GLU A 62 5.21 2.95 47.06
CA GLU A 62 5.80 2.36 48.30
C GLU A 62 7.24 1.86 48.07
#